data_AF-A0A7X7LX62-F1
#
_entry.id   AF-A0A7X7LX62-F1
#
_cell.length_a   1.000
_cell.length_b   1.000
_cell.length_c   1.000
_cell.angle_alpha   90.00
_cell.angle_beta   90.00
_cell.angle_gamma   90.00
#
_symmetry.space_group_name_H-M   'P 1'
#
loop_
_entity.id
_entity.type
_entity.pdbx_description
1 polymer ?
#
loop_
_entity_poly.entity_id
_entity_poly.type
_entity_poly.pdbx_seq_one_letter_code
_entity_poly.pdbx_strand_id
1 'polypeptide(L)'
;VAQNVALDGLLYPLVYETIVDDVLSSQGGTAVAMLTQFMTDWFAETRKWVDATVKIAAAESPENKEVMACWLSQWRDRSASALLPVARIALGDRADEVVAEVVQQFNARMAKAGVTL
;
A
#
# COMPACT_ATOMS: atom_id res chain seq x y z
N VAL A 1 -6.89 7.27 -7.62
CA VAL A 1 -6.81 5.79 -7.63
C VAL A 1 -5.37 5.30 -7.84
N ALA A 2 -4.75 5.53 -8.99
CA ALA A 2 -3.41 5.00 -9.29
C ALA A 2 -2.32 5.39 -8.26
N GLN A 3 -2.14 6.70 -8.00
CA GLN A 3 -1.12 7.20 -7.08
C GLN A 3 -1.50 6.95 -5.61
N ASN A 4 -2.47 7.72 -5.09
CA ASN A 4 -2.71 7.78 -3.64
C ASN A 4 -3.38 6.55 -3.05
N VAL A 5 -4.00 5.71 -3.89
CA VAL A 5 -4.62 4.47 -3.41
C VAL A 5 -3.69 3.31 -3.70
N ALA A 6 -3.41 3.01 -4.97
CA ALA A 6 -2.71 1.79 -5.35
C ALA A 6 -1.19 1.87 -5.08
N LEU A 7 -0.47 2.86 -5.62
CA LEU A 7 0.97 2.96 -5.40
C LEU A 7 1.29 3.24 -3.93
N ASP A 8 0.78 4.35 -3.38
CA ASP A 8 1.06 4.74 -1.99
C ASP A 8 0.53 3.67 -1.01
N GLY A 9 -0.58 3.02 -1.33
CA GLY A 9 -1.17 1.95 -0.53
C GLY A 9 -0.34 0.67 -0.41
N LEU A 10 0.58 0.42 -1.33
CA LEU A 10 1.53 -0.69 -1.25
C LEU A 10 2.92 -0.21 -0.83
N LEU A 11 3.35 0.96 -1.34
CA LEU A 11 4.68 1.50 -1.11
C LEU A 11 4.90 1.83 0.36
N TYR A 12 3.98 2.54 1.01
CA TYR A 12 4.21 2.99 2.38
C TYR A 12 4.30 1.84 3.39
N PRO A 13 3.37 0.87 3.39
CA PRO A 13 3.51 -0.31 4.23
C PRO A 13 4.76 -1.13 3.92
N LEU A 14 5.06 -1.36 2.63
CA LEU A 14 6.23 -2.15 2.25
C LEU A 14 7.55 -1.49 2.67
N VAL A 15 7.72 -0.20 2.36
CA VAL A 15 9.00 0.48 2.52
C VAL A 15 9.19 0.95 3.96
N TYR A 16 8.25 1.71 4.50
CA TYR A 16 8.46 2.37 5.80
C TYR A 16 8.15 1.44 6.96
N GLU A 17 7.05 0.67 6.89
CA GLU A 17 6.70 -0.26 7.97
C GLU A 17 7.57 -1.54 7.90
N THR A 18 7.54 -2.29 6.79
CA THR A 18 8.25 -3.58 6.73
C THR A 18 9.77 -3.45 6.51
N ILE A 19 10.21 -2.70 5.49
CA ILE A 19 11.65 -2.65 5.18
C ILE A 19 12.42 -1.82 6.21
N VAL A 20 11.94 -0.61 6.52
CA VAL A 20 12.67 0.30 7.42
C VAL A 20 12.44 -0.05 8.88
N ASP A 21 11.18 -0.02 9.35
CA ASP A 21 10.89 -0.14 10.77
C ASP A 21 11.14 -1.56 11.31
N ASP A 22 10.90 -2.60 10.51
CA ASP A 22 11.20 -3.99 10.91
C ASP A 22 12.63 -4.42 10.50
N VAL A 23 12.89 -4.55 9.18
CA VAL A 23 14.09 -5.24 8.70
C VAL A 23 15.37 -4.45 8.95
N LEU A 24 15.45 -3.20 8.50
CA LEU A 24 16.65 -2.39 8.68
C LEU A 24 16.92 -2.10 10.14
N SER A 25 15.89 -1.76 10.93
CA SER A 25 16.05 -1.58 12.38
C SER A 25 16.65 -2.80 13.06
N SER A 26 16.21 -4.02 12.70
CA SER A 26 16.79 -5.27 13.24
C SER A 26 18.25 -5.50 12.85
N GLN A 27 18.73 -4.85 11.79
CA GLN A 27 20.10 -4.94 11.27
C GLN A 27 20.96 -3.73 11.64
N GLY A 28 20.55 -2.93 12.63
CA GLY A 28 21.30 -1.75 13.10
C GLY A 28 20.97 -0.44 12.37
N GLY A 29 19.94 -0.45 11.53
CA GLY A 29 19.44 0.70 10.76
C GLY A 29 18.46 1.62 11.49
N THR A 30 18.39 1.57 12.83
CA THR A 30 17.41 2.35 13.63
C THR A 30 17.46 3.86 13.36
N ALA A 31 18.64 4.42 13.06
CA ALA A 31 18.77 5.83 12.71
C ALA A 31 17.98 6.18 11.43
N VAL A 32 17.85 5.25 10.48
CA VAL A 32 17.05 5.44 9.27
C VAL A 32 15.56 5.49 9.63
N ALA A 33 15.08 4.58 10.47
CA ALA A 33 13.70 4.60 10.97
C ALA A 33 13.35 5.93 11.65
N MET A 34 14.25 6.44 12.50
CA MET A 34 14.08 7.76 13.13
C MET A 34 13.99 8.91 12.12
N LEU A 35 14.79 8.86 11.04
CA LEU A 35 14.79 9.88 10.00
C LEU A 35 13.55 9.78 9.09
N THR A 36 12.91 8.61 9.01
CA THR A 36 11.75 8.37 8.16
C THR A 36 10.43 8.28 8.90
N GLN A 37 10.40 8.48 10.23
CA GLN A 37 9.18 8.40 11.04
C GLN A 37 8.05 9.28 10.49
N PHE A 38 8.39 10.46 9.97
CA PHE A 38 7.42 11.37 9.35
C PHE A 38 6.61 10.70 8.24
N MET A 39 7.23 9.82 7.45
CA MET A 39 6.57 9.15 6.32
C MET A 39 5.50 8.17 6.79
N THR A 40 5.78 7.41 7.85
CA THR A 40 4.83 6.50 8.50
C THR A 40 3.64 7.28 9.07
N ASP A 41 3.92 8.34 9.83
CA ASP A 41 2.88 9.16 10.47
C ASP A 41 2.00 9.87 9.43
N TRP A 42 2.63 10.46 8.41
CA TRP A 42 1.94 11.13 7.31
C TRP A 42 1.02 10.18 6.55
N PHE A 43 1.46 8.95 6.27
CA PHE A 43 0.61 7.98 5.58
C PHE A 43 -0.56 7.51 6.45
N ALA A 44 -0.31 7.26 7.74
CA ALA A 44 -1.36 6.90 8.69
C ALA A 44 -2.47 7.97 8.78
N GLU A 45 -2.11 9.25 8.66
CA GLU A 45 -3.07 10.35 8.59
C GLU A 45 -3.75 10.44 7.22
N THR A 46 -2.97 10.53 6.13
CA THR A 46 -3.48 10.82 4.79
C THR A 46 -4.32 9.68 4.20
N ARG A 47 -3.99 8.42 4.53
CA ARG A 47 -4.80 7.29 4.06
C ARG A 47 -6.27 7.39 4.49
N LYS A 48 -6.58 8.07 5.60
CA LYS A 48 -7.96 8.21 6.10
C LYS A 48 -8.84 8.99 5.13
N TRP A 49 -8.36 10.13 4.63
CA TRP A 49 -9.15 10.92 3.68
C TRP A 49 -9.20 10.24 2.31
N VAL A 50 -8.12 9.56 1.91
CA VAL A 50 -8.08 8.77 0.67
C VAL A 50 -9.13 7.66 0.69
N ASP A 51 -9.17 6.86 1.75
CA ASP A 51 -10.15 5.77 1.92
C ASP A 51 -11.59 6.32 1.96
N ALA A 52 -11.81 7.47 2.60
CA ALA A 52 -13.12 8.15 2.59
C ALA A 52 -13.54 8.59 1.18
N THR A 53 -12.61 9.12 0.38
CA THR A 53 -12.88 9.48 -1.02
C THR A 53 -13.23 8.26 -1.87
N VAL A 54 -12.50 7.15 -1.72
CA VAL A 54 -12.82 5.88 -2.40
C VAL A 54 -14.21 5.40 -2.03
N LYS A 55 -14.55 5.44 -0.74
CA LYS A 55 -15.86 5.02 -0.23
C LYS A 55 -17.01 5.84 -0.80
N ILE A 56 -16.88 7.17 -0.83
CA ILE A 56 -17.89 8.06 -1.39
C ILE A 56 -18.05 7.77 -2.89
N ALA A 57 -16.95 7.73 -3.64
CA ALA A 57 -16.98 7.49 -5.08
C ALA A 57 -17.62 6.13 -5.43
N ALA A 58 -17.31 5.07 -4.68
CA ALA A 58 -17.89 3.75 -4.89
C ALA A 58 -19.37 3.63 -4.46
N ALA A 59 -19.83 4.48 -3.54
CA ALA A 59 -21.22 4.50 -3.09
C ALA A 59 -22.14 5.34 -3.99
N GLU A 60 -21.57 6.25 -4.79
CA GLU A 60 -22.31 7.18 -5.64
C GLU A 60 -23.17 6.46 -6.70
N SER A 61 -22.63 5.41 -7.34
CA SER A 61 -23.40 4.58 -8.27
C SER A 61 -22.78 3.19 -8.48
N PRO A 62 -23.57 2.19 -8.94
CA PRO A 62 -23.05 0.88 -9.32
C PRO A 62 -21.96 0.96 -10.42
N GLU A 63 -22.14 1.84 -11.40
CA GLU A 63 -21.20 2.03 -12.52
C GLU A 63 -19.87 2.59 -12.04
N ASN A 64 -19.89 3.57 -11.11
CA ASN A 64 -18.68 4.08 -10.49
C ASN A 64 -17.95 2.97 -9.73
N LYS A 65 -18.69 2.12 -9.00
CA LYS A 65 -18.10 0.98 -8.28
C LYS A 65 -17.40 0.01 -9.23
N GLU A 66 -17.97 -0.28 -10.40
CA GLU A 66 -17.35 -1.12 -11.42
C GLU A 66 -16.06 -0.50 -11.98
N VAL A 67 -16.09 0.79 -12.33
CA VAL A 67 -14.89 1.52 -12.81
C VAL A 67 -13.79 1.52 -11.74
N MET A 68 -14.17 1.76 -10.48
CA MET A 68 -13.25 1.74 -9.34
C MET A 68 -12.61 0.37 -9.16
N ALA A 69 -13.38 -0.72 -9.21
CA ALA A 69 -12.86 -2.08 -9.11
C ALA A 69 -11.85 -2.40 -10.23
N CYS A 70 -12.16 -2.00 -11.46
CA CYS A 70 -11.28 -2.14 -12.62
C CYS A 70 -9.95 -1.41 -12.41
N TRP A 71 -10.01 -0.11 -12.09
CA TRP A 71 -8.81 0.70 -11.89
C TRP A 71 -8.00 0.25 -10.68
N LEU A 72 -8.64 -0.07 -9.56
CA LEU A 72 -7.93 -0.52 -8.36
C LEU A 72 -7.18 -1.83 -8.62
N SER A 73 -7.81 -2.80 -9.29
CA SER A 73 -7.15 -4.07 -9.64
C SER A 73 -5.97 -3.83 -10.58
N GLN A 74 -6.19 -3.08 -11.67
CA GLN A 74 -5.16 -2.80 -12.66
C GLN A 74 -3.94 -2.08 -12.04
N TRP A 75 -4.17 -1.05 -11.24
CA TRP A 75 -3.09 -0.27 -10.66
C TRP A 75 -2.45 -0.95 -9.46
N ARG A 76 -3.18 -1.75 -8.68
CA ARG A 76 -2.61 -2.61 -7.62
C ARG A 76 -1.59 -3.57 -8.21
N ASP A 77 -1.95 -4.30 -9.25
CA ASP A 77 -1.08 -5.34 -9.83
C ASP A 77 0.16 -4.72 -10.49
N ARG A 78 0.01 -3.55 -11.15
CA ARG A 78 1.14 -2.78 -11.68
C ARG A 78 2.06 -2.25 -10.58
N SER A 79 1.51 -1.72 -9.50
CA SER A 79 2.31 -1.21 -8.38
C SER A 79 3.03 -2.34 -7.64
N ALA A 80 2.38 -3.48 -7.41
CA ALA A 80 3.02 -4.66 -6.82
C ALA A 80 4.20 -5.16 -7.69
N SER A 81 3.99 -5.24 -9.00
CA SER A 81 5.05 -5.61 -9.95
C SER A 81 6.21 -4.63 -9.95
N ALA A 82 5.93 -3.32 -9.84
CA ALA A 82 6.95 -2.27 -9.80
C ALA A 82 7.74 -2.25 -8.48
N LEU A 83 7.11 -2.63 -7.37
CA LEU A 83 7.73 -2.64 -6.04
C LEU A 83 8.52 -3.94 -5.76
N LEU A 84 8.21 -5.04 -6.45
CA LEU A 84 8.87 -6.32 -6.22
C LEU A 84 10.41 -6.27 -6.38
N PRO A 85 11.00 -5.60 -7.39
CA PRO A 85 12.45 -5.44 -7.46
C PRO A 85 13.04 -4.66 -6.27
N VAL A 86 12.33 -3.67 -5.74
CA VAL A 86 12.75 -2.90 -4.55
C VAL A 86 12.69 -3.79 -3.31
N ALA A 87 11.61 -4.55 -3.14
CA ALA A 87 11.47 -5.52 -2.07
C ALA A 87 12.61 -6.56 -2.09
N ARG A 88 13.00 -7.05 -3.27
CA ARG A 88 14.11 -8.00 -3.41
C ARG A 88 15.46 -7.47 -2.94
N ILE A 89 15.72 -6.16 -3.09
CA ILE A 89 16.97 -5.53 -2.60
C ILE A 89 17.06 -5.65 -1.07
N ALA A 90 15.96 -5.46 -0.35
CA ALA A 90 15.95 -5.43 1.11
C ALA A 90 15.63 -6.79 1.76
N LEU A 91 14.78 -7.60 1.11
CA LEU A 91 14.16 -8.80 1.70
C LEU A 91 14.66 -10.12 1.10
N GLY A 92 15.40 -10.07 -0.03
CA GLY A 92 15.88 -11.27 -0.72
C GLY A 92 14.72 -12.22 -1.07
N ASP A 93 14.86 -13.49 -0.68
CA ASP A 93 13.91 -14.57 -0.98
C ASP A 93 12.51 -14.34 -0.36
N ARG A 94 12.40 -13.49 0.67
CA ARG A 94 11.12 -13.17 1.31
C ARG A 94 10.30 -12.12 0.56
N ALA A 95 10.86 -11.50 -0.48
CA ALA A 95 10.22 -10.39 -1.17
C ALA A 95 8.86 -10.75 -1.78
N ASP A 96 8.75 -11.89 -2.44
CA ASP A 96 7.51 -12.33 -3.09
C ASP A 96 6.40 -12.59 -2.06
N GLU A 97 6.72 -13.19 -0.91
CA GLU A 97 5.80 -13.40 0.21
C GLU A 97 5.31 -12.07 0.80
N VAL A 98 6.23 -11.17 1.16
CA VAL A 98 5.89 -9.88 1.79
C VAL A 98 5.07 -8.99 0.84
N VAL A 99 5.41 -8.94 -0.45
CA VAL A 99 4.61 -8.18 -1.42
C VAL A 99 3.20 -8.75 -1.54
N ALA A 100 3.04 -10.08 -1.52
CA ALA A 100 1.73 -10.71 -1.51
C ALA A 100 0.93 -10.35 -0.25
N GLU A 101 1.55 -10.33 0.93
CA GLU A 101 0.90 -9.91 2.18
C GLU A 101 0.43 -8.45 2.12
N VAL A 102 1.27 -7.53 1.65
CA VAL A 102 0.91 -6.11 1.50
C VAL A 102 -0.24 -5.94 0.50
N VAL A 103 -0.27 -6.74 -0.57
CA VAL A 103 -1.41 -6.81 -1.51
C VAL A 103 -2.69 -7.31 -0.83
N GLN A 104 -2.61 -8.31 0.05
CA GLN A 104 -3.78 -8.76 0.81
C GLN A 104 -4.30 -7.69 1.78
N GLN A 105 -3.39 -6.98 2.47
CA GLN A 105 -3.76 -5.86 3.34
C GLN A 105 -4.45 -4.74 2.55
N PHE A 106 -3.93 -4.42 1.36
CA PHE A 106 -4.56 -3.48 0.44
C PHE A 106 -5.97 -3.91 0.04
N ASN A 107 -6.16 -5.17 -0.36
CA ASN A 107 -7.47 -5.71 -0.75
C ASN A 107 -8.48 -5.62 0.42
N ALA A 108 -8.05 -5.99 1.63
CA ALA A 108 -8.88 -5.87 2.83
C ALA A 108 -9.27 -4.40 3.12
N ARG A 109 -8.36 -3.44 2.89
CA ARG A 109 -8.64 -2.01 3.04
C ARG A 109 -9.66 -1.52 2.01
N MET A 110 -9.51 -1.89 0.74
CA MET A 110 -10.45 -1.51 -0.31
C MET A 110 -11.84 -2.13 -0.10
N ALA A 111 -11.90 -3.36 0.39
CA ALA A 111 -13.17 -4.00 0.77
C ALA A 111 -13.91 -3.19 1.85
N LYS A 112 -13.18 -2.69 2.87
CA LYS A 112 -13.76 -1.79 3.89
C LYS A 112 -14.20 -0.43 3.32
N ALA A 113 -13.53 0.04 2.27
CA ALA A 113 -13.94 1.21 1.51
C ALA A 113 -15.09 0.93 0.51
N GLY A 114 -15.62 -0.30 0.46
CA GLY A 114 -16.78 -0.64 -0.34
C GLY A 114 -16.48 -1.21 -1.73
N VAL A 115 -15.22 -1.49 -2.05
CA VAL A 115 -14.79 -2.10 -3.33
C VAL A 115 -14.05 -3.41 -3.07
N THR A 116 -14.67 -4.54 -3.43
CA THR A 116 -14.05 -5.88 -3.34
C THR A 116 -13.24 -6.15 -4.61
N LEU A 117 -12.00 -6.64 -4.44
CA LEU A 117 -10.99 -6.85 -5.50
C LEU A 117 -10.41 -8.26 -5.49
#